data_AF-A0A078MW83-F1
#
_entry.id   AF-A0A078MW83-F1
#
_cell.length_a   1.000
_cell.length_b   1.000
_cell.length_c   1.000
_cell.angle_alpha   90.00
_cell.angle_beta   90.00
_cell.angle_gamma   90.00
#
_symmetry.space_group_name_H-M   'P 1'
#
loop_
_entity.id
_entity.type
_entity.pdbx_description
1 polymer ?
#
loop_
_entity_poly.entity_id
_entity_poly.type
_entity_poly.pdbx_seq_one_letter_code
_entity_poly.pdbx_strand_id
1 'polypeptide(L)'
;MAKLKRFTVPELIEFGFRGFLSFQDIRRQYSQNDGGIPESPGVYIVLRTGSSTPTFLVKGYGGTHKARKANVPVQILKENWVADAPVLYIGKASQRKNGGGLYSRINEYAVAGQGRSHGHSGGEFIWQLADARELLVAWKPVPSGTERRLEESLILAFRDTYGKIPFANRQG
;
A
#
# COMPACT_ATOMS: atom_id res chain seq x y z
N MET A 1 -7.94 -2.60 -22.47
CA MET A 1 -7.06 -2.77 -21.29
C MET A 1 -7.58 -3.94 -20.48
N ALA A 2 -6.69 -4.81 -19.98
CA ALA A 2 -7.07 -5.87 -19.07
C ALA A 2 -7.79 -5.26 -17.85
N LYS A 3 -8.99 -5.75 -17.52
CA LYS A 3 -9.70 -5.34 -16.31
C LYS A 3 -9.18 -6.21 -15.18
N LEU A 4 -8.66 -5.60 -14.11
CA LEU A 4 -8.34 -6.34 -12.89
C LEU A 4 -9.64 -6.93 -12.34
N LYS A 5 -9.67 -8.25 -12.16
CA LYS A 5 -10.85 -8.97 -11.68
C LYS A 5 -10.64 -9.52 -10.28
N ARG A 6 -9.43 -9.96 -9.96
CA ARG A 6 -9.08 -10.58 -8.67
C ARG A 6 -7.82 -9.98 -8.07
N PHE A 7 -7.18 -9.03 -8.76
CA PHE A 7 -5.99 -8.34 -8.26
C PHE A 7 -4.85 -9.31 -7.91
N THR A 8 -4.77 -10.45 -8.60
CA THR A 8 -3.69 -11.43 -8.41
C THR A 8 -2.38 -10.86 -8.92
N VAL A 9 -1.24 -11.39 -8.44
CA VAL A 9 0.08 -10.95 -8.91
C VAL A 9 0.21 -11.01 -10.44
N PRO A 10 -0.20 -12.09 -11.14
CA PRO A 10 -0.18 -12.11 -12.61
C PRO A 10 -1.04 -11.01 -13.26
N GLU A 11 -2.28 -10.80 -12.80
CA GLU A 11 -3.14 -9.73 -13.32
C GLU A 11 -2.51 -8.34 -13.12
N LEU A 12 -1.89 -8.10 -11.96
CA LEU A 12 -1.22 -6.85 -11.63
C LEU A 12 0.00 -6.61 -12.52
N ILE A 13 0.80 -7.66 -12.79
CA ILE A 13 1.94 -7.59 -13.72
C ILE A 13 1.45 -7.24 -15.13
N GLU A 14 0.42 -7.92 -15.63
CA GLU A 14 -0.17 -7.64 -16.95
C GLU A 14 -0.71 -6.21 -17.05
N PHE A 15 -1.29 -5.71 -15.95
CA PHE A 15 -1.76 -4.33 -15.84
C PHE A 15 -0.62 -3.29 -15.73
N GLY A 16 0.63 -3.74 -15.56
CA GLY A 16 1.84 -2.93 -15.55
C GLY A 16 2.30 -2.47 -14.17
N PHE A 17 1.89 -3.16 -13.10
CA PHE A 17 2.56 -3.05 -11.79
C PHE A 17 3.87 -3.83 -11.81
N ARG A 18 4.86 -3.31 -11.07
CA ARG A 18 6.19 -3.91 -10.90
C ARG A 18 6.69 -3.71 -9.47
N GLY A 19 7.85 -4.27 -9.16
CA GLY A 19 8.46 -4.17 -7.83
C GLY A 19 8.20 -5.43 -7.02
N PHE A 20 6.98 -5.63 -6.52
CA PHE A 20 6.61 -6.78 -5.67
C PHE A 20 7.67 -7.11 -4.61
N LEU A 21 8.14 -6.08 -3.91
CA LEU A 21 9.22 -6.17 -2.93
C LEU A 21 8.69 -6.06 -1.50
N SER A 22 9.34 -6.75 -0.57
CA SER A 22 9.06 -6.54 0.86
C SER A 22 9.44 -5.12 1.29
N PHE A 23 8.82 -4.60 2.36
CA PHE A 23 9.26 -3.33 2.94
C PHE A 23 10.74 -3.35 3.40
N GLN A 24 11.30 -4.52 3.72
CA GLN A 24 12.71 -4.65 4.05
C GLN A 24 13.61 -4.45 2.83
N ASP A 25 13.28 -5.09 1.70
CA ASP A 25 14.03 -4.92 0.45
C ASP A 25 13.95 -3.49 -0.07
N ILE A 26 12.78 -2.87 0.04
CA ILE A 26 12.58 -1.45 -0.29
C ILE A 26 13.53 -0.58 0.52
N ARG A 27 13.58 -0.73 1.86
CA ARG A 27 14.51 0.03 2.70
C ARG A 27 15.98 -0.20 2.32
N ARG A 28 16.36 -1.43 1.97
CA ARG A 28 17.71 -1.75 1.50
C ARG A 28 18.03 -0.97 0.21
N GLN A 29 17.12 -1.00 -0.77
CA GLN A 29 17.27 -0.26 -2.02
C GLN A 29 17.41 1.25 -1.81
N TYR A 30 16.60 1.86 -0.93
CA TYR A 30 16.76 3.27 -0.56
C TYR A 30 18.15 3.57 0.01
N SER A 31 18.67 2.73 0.90
CA SER A 31 19.99 2.94 1.52
C SER A 31 21.16 2.88 0.53
N GLN A 32 20.95 2.20 -0.62
CA GLN A 32 21.95 2.05 -1.67
C GLN A 32 21.77 3.08 -2.80
N ASN A 33 20.77 3.96 -2.71
CA ASN A 33 20.33 4.84 -3.78
C ASN A 33 20.03 4.10 -5.11
N ASP A 34 19.71 2.81 -5.03
CA ASP A 34 19.46 1.91 -6.16
C ASP A 34 18.04 1.36 -6.05
N GLY A 35 17.09 2.23 -6.37
CA GLY A 35 15.69 2.04 -5.99
C GLY A 35 14.88 1.12 -6.90
N GLY A 36 15.09 1.18 -8.22
CA GLY A 36 14.12 0.71 -9.22
C GLY A 36 12.71 1.37 -9.15
N ILE A 37 12.40 2.05 -8.04
CA ILE A 37 11.21 2.86 -7.79
C ILE A 37 11.45 4.22 -8.46
N PRO A 38 10.64 4.58 -9.46
CA PRO A 38 10.83 5.82 -10.18
C PRO A 38 10.42 7.03 -9.33
N GLU A 39 11.02 8.18 -9.64
CA GLU A 39 10.63 9.46 -9.03
C GLU A 39 9.39 10.08 -9.69
N SER A 40 8.80 9.43 -10.68
CA SER A 40 7.59 9.87 -11.35
C SER A 40 6.34 9.67 -10.48
N PRO A 41 5.20 10.30 -10.85
CA PRO A 41 3.90 9.99 -10.27
C PRO A 41 3.47 8.54 -10.57
N GLY A 42 2.53 8.04 -9.79
CA GLY A 42 2.03 6.68 -9.97
C GLY A 42 1.06 6.24 -8.89
N VAL A 43 0.63 4.99 -9.03
CA VAL A 43 -0.14 4.25 -8.02
C VAL A 43 0.74 3.15 -7.46
N TYR A 44 0.65 2.91 -6.16
CA TYR A 44 1.28 1.79 -5.50
C TYR A 44 0.23 1.00 -4.72
N ILE A 45 0.52 -0.28 -4.53
CA ILE A 45 -0.33 -1.22 -3.82
C ILE A 45 0.48 -1.98 -2.78
N VAL A 46 -0.18 -2.40 -1.71
CA VAL A 46 0.36 -3.37 -0.75
C VAL A 46 -0.47 -4.63 -0.83
N LEU A 47 0.20 -5.76 -0.96
CA LEU A 47 -0.42 -7.07 -1.11
C LEU A 47 0.11 -8.07 -0.09
N ARG A 48 -0.74 -9.03 0.24
CA ARG A 48 -0.46 -10.18 1.10
C ARG A 48 -0.62 -11.45 0.27
N THR A 49 0.39 -12.32 0.29
CA THR A 49 0.41 -13.55 -0.51
C THR A 49 -0.30 -14.73 0.16
N GLY A 50 -0.42 -14.71 1.48
CA GLY A 50 -1.20 -15.69 2.23
C GLY A 50 -2.71 -15.48 2.10
N SER A 51 -3.48 -16.57 2.01
CA SER A 51 -4.95 -16.58 1.98
C SER A 51 -5.59 -16.80 3.34
N SER A 52 -4.81 -17.14 4.38
CA SER A 52 -5.32 -17.34 5.73
C SER A 52 -5.81 -16.04 6.36
N THR A 53 -6.76 -16.12 7.28
CA THR A 53 -7.12 -14.96 8.12
C THR A 53 -5.88 -14.51 8.90
N PRO A 54 -5.49 -13.21 8.83
CA PRO A 54 -4.30 -12.73 9.51
C PRO A 54 -4.55 -12.63 11.03
N THR A 55 -3.46 -12.65 11.79
CA THR A 55 -3.49 -12.28 13.20
C THR A 55 -3.35 -10.76 13.33
N PHE A 56 -4.31 -10.12 14.02
CA PHE A 56 -4.27 -8.69 14.30
C PHE A 56 -3.57 -8.39 15.63
N LEU A 57 -2.68 -7.40 15.62
CA LEU A 57 -1.92 -6.95 16.79
C LEU A 57 -2.62 -5.75 17.45
N VAL A 58 -2.70 -5.77 18.78
CA VAL A 58 -3.12 -4.59 19.58
C VAL A 58 -2.14 -3.44 19.42
N LYS A 59 -0.84 -3.77 19.37
CA LYS A 59 0.25 -2.82 19.08
C LYS A 59 0.98 -3.29 17.83
N GLY A 60 0.74 -2.58 16.73
CA GLY A 60 1.42 -2.83 15.46
C GLY A 60 2.81 -2.22 15.38
N TYR A 61 3.37 -2.26 14.18
CA TYR A 61 4.69 -1.72 13.82
C TYR A 61 4.65 -0.25 13.37
N GLY A 62 3.46 0.32 13.26
CA GLY A 62 3.23 1.68 12.76
C GLY A 62 3.77 2.73 13.72
N GLY A 63 4.26 3.83 13.16
CA GLY A 63 4.76 4.96 13.93
C GLY A 63 3.68 5.94 14.37
N THR A 64 4.05 7.22 14.39
CA THR A 64 3.15 8.30 14.78
C THR A 64 2.88 9.26 13.63
N HIS A 65 1.63 9.67 13.47
CA HIS A 65 1.26 10.77 12.57
C HIS A 65 0.61 11.87 13.40
N LYS A 66 1.18 13.08 13.38
CA LYS A 66 0.74 14.23 14.20
C LYS A 66 0.58 13.85 15.69
N ALA A 67 1.59 13.19 16.26
CA ALA A 67 1.62 12.67 17.63
C ALA A 67 0.54 11.62 17.99
N ARG A 68 -0.31 11.20 17.05
CA ARG A 68 -1.24 10.08 17.25
C ARG A 68 -0.58 8.78 16.82
N LYS A 69 -0.72 7.73 17.65
CA LYS A 69 -0.27 6.38 17.29
C LYS A 69 -1.12 5.87 16.13
N ALA A 70 -0.48 5.25 15.16
CA ALA A 70 -1.11 4.67 13.98
C ALA A 70 -1.78 3.30 14.28
N ASN A 71 -2.34 3.11 15.50
CA ASN A 71 -3.04 1.90 15.88
C ASN A 71 -4.52 2.21 16.11
N VAL A 72 -5.38 1.30 15.66
CA VAL A 72 -6.82 1.27 15.94
C VAL A 72 -7.19 0.03 16.76
N PRO A 73 -8.36 0.01 17.42
CA PRO A 73 -8.87 -1.19 18.07
C PRO A 73 -8.93 -2.38 17.10
N VAL A 74 -8.61 -3.58 17.59
CA VAL A 74 -8.64 -4.82 16.79
C VAL A 74 -10.00 -5.05 16.14
N GLN A 75 -11.08 -4.63 16.80
CA GLN A 75 -12.43 -4.74 16.25
C GLN A 75 -12.60 -3.96 14.94
N ILE A 76 -12.01 -2.77 14.83
CA ILE A 76 -12.01 -1.97 13.59
C ILE A 76 -11.28 -2.73 12.48
N LEU A 77 -10.15 -3.38 12.79
CA LEU A 77 -9.41 -4.18 11.81
C LEU A 77 -10.25 -5.37 11.31
N LYS A 78 -10.92 -6.08 12.22
CA LYS A 78 -11.81 -7.19 11.85
C LYS A 78 -12.96 -6.75 10.95
N GLU A 79 -13.56 -5.59 11.21
CA GLU A 79 -14.66 -5.05 10.40
C GLU A 79 -14.22 -4.63 9.00
N ASN A 80 -13.01 -4.09 8.87
CA ASN A 80 -12.43 -3.66 7.60
C ASN A 80 -11.80 -4.83 6.81
N TRP A 81 -11.56 -5.98 7.43
CA TRP A 81 -10.97 -7.12 6.76
C TRP A 81 -11.83 -7.60 5.58
N VAL A 82 -11.15 -7.93 4.48
CA VAL A 82 -11.73 -8.44 3.25
C VAL A 82 -11.10 -9.81 2.98
N ALA A 83 -11.89 -10.87 3.14
CA ALA A 83 -11.42 -12.24 2.90
C ALA A 83 -11.06 -12.43 1.42
N ASP A 84 -10.05 -13.29 1.17
CA ASP A 84 -9.59 -13.70 -0.16
C ASP A 84 -9.07 -12.56 -1.08
N ALA A 85 -9.00 -11.33 -0.58
CA ALA A 85 -8.45 -10.20 -1.32
C ALA A 85 -6.92 -10.12 -1.13
N PRO A 86 -6.12 -10.24 -2.21
CA PRO A 86 -4.66 -10.17 -2.09
C PRO A 86 -4.17 -8.74 -1.84
N VAL A 87 -4.88 -7.73 -2.35
CA VAL A 87 -4.51 -6.31 -2.18
C VAL A 87 -5.14 -5.75 -0.91
N LEU A 88 -4.28 -5.27 -0.01
CA LEU A 88 -4.68 -4.69 1.27
C LEU A 88 -4.80 -3.17 1.23
N TYR A 89 -4.05 -2.52 0.34
CA TYR A 89 -4.03 -1.07 0.24
C TYR A 89 -3.71 -0.62 -1.18
N ILE A 90 -4.38 0.44 -1.62
CA ILE A 90 -4.12 1.14 -2.88
C ILE A 90 -3.89 2.61 -2.53
N GLY A 91 -2.76 3.16 -2.94
CA GLY A 91 -2.43 4.55 -2.71
C GLY A 91 -1.80 5.21 -3.94
N LYS A 92 -1.97 6.52 -4.05
CA LYS A 92 -1.31 7.32 -5.09
C LYS A 92 -0.09 8.09 -4.60
N ALA A 93 0.79 8.40 -5.55
CA ALA A 93 1.91 9.31 -5.38
C ALA A 93 1.89 10.37 -6.49
N SER A 94 1.69 11.63 -6.10
CA SER A 94 1.74 12.78 -7.01
C SER A 94 3.15 13.33 -7.11
N GLN A 95 3.47 14.03 -8.21
CA GLN A 95 4.74 14.74 -8.36
C GLN A 95 4.92 15.74 -7.22
N ARG A 96 6.10 15.81 -6.63
CA ARG A 96 6.46 16.85 -5.64
C ARG A 96 7.34 17.90 -6.29
N LYS A 97 7.34 19.11 -5.72
CA LYS A 97 8.13 20.25 -6.22
C LYS A 97 9.63 19.96 -6.32
N ASN A 98 10.16 19.15 -5.41
CA ASN A 98 11.58 18.82 -5.31
C ASN A 98 11.90 17.39 -5.78
N GLY A 99 11.07 16.80 -6.65
CA GLY A 99 11.24 15.41 -7.10
C GLY A 99 10.67 14.35 -6.15
N GLY A 100 10.87 13.07 -6.48
CA GLY A 100 10.56 11.96 -5.59
C GLY A 100 9.09 11.50 -5.49
N GLY A 101 8.31 11.47 -6.57
CA GLY A 101 6.92 10.98 -6.60
C GLY A 101 6.68 9.62 -5.91
N LEU A 102 6.66 8.51 -6.68
CA LEU A 102 6.54 7.16 -6.12
C LEU A 102 7.69 6.86 -5.14
N TYR A 103 8.92 7.24 -5.50
CA TYR A 103 10.11 7.07 -4.67
C TYR A 103 9.93 7.64 -3.25
N SER A 104 9.66 8.93 -3.04
CA SER A 104 9.54 9.42 -1.65
C SER A 104 8.31 8.85 -0.94
N ARG A 105 7.19 8.63 -1.64
CA ARG A 105 5.97 8.13 -1.00
C ARG A 105 6.13 6.69 -0.49
N ILE A 106 6.70 5.80 -1.28
CA ILE A 106 6.92 4.41 -0.87
C ILE A 106 7.96 4.34 0.26
N ASN A 107 8.99 5.19 0.24
CA ASN A 107 9.96 5.29 1.34
C ASN A 107 9.30 5.70 2.66
N GLU A 108 8.51 6.77 2.64
CA GLU A 108 7.77 7.25 3.81
C GLU A 108 6.95 6.14 4.43
N TYR A 109 6.30 5.33 3.59
CA TYR A 109 5.51 4.21 4.05
C TYR A 109 6.40 3.10 4.63
N ALA A 110 7.50 2.75 3.96
CA ALA A 110 8.44 1.75 4.45
C ALA A 110 9.08 2.14 5.80
N VAL A 111 9.30 3.43 6.02
CA VAL A 111 9.82 3.99 7.28
C VAL A 111 8.74 4.02 8.37
N ALA A 112 7.47 4.24 8.02
CA ALA A 112 6.35 4.21 8.96
C ALA A 112 6.24 2.87 9.70
N GLY A 113 6.53 1.75 9.02
CA GLY A 113 6.57 0.41 9.60
C GLY A 113 7.74 0.14 10.56
N GLN A 114 8.57 1.13 10.84
CA GLN A 114 9.65 1.07 11.85
C GLN A 114 9.32 1.89 13.12
N GLY A 115 8.05 2.23 13.33
CA GLY A 115 7.63 3.04 14.48
C GLY A 115 8.00 4.53 14.39
N ARG A 116 8.48 5.01 13.23
CA ARG A 116 8.94 6.39 13.05
C ARG A 116 7.81 7.36 12.69
N SER A 117 8.00 8.65 12.97
CA SER A 117 7.01 9.66 12.56
C SER A 117 6.92 9.77 11.04
N HIS A 118 5.71 9.84 10.50
CA HIS A 118 5.44 9.93 9.06
C HIS A 118 4.33 10.97 8.75
N GLY A 119 4.27 11.42 7.49
CA GLY A 119 3.43 12.54 7.05
C GLY A 119 2.04 12.17 6.48
N HIS A 120 1.68 10.89 6.46
CA HIS A 120 0.38 10.42 5.95
C HIS A 120 -0.20 9.34 6.86
N SER A 121 -1.53 9.22 6.94
CA SER A 121 -2.21 8.18 7.72
C SER A 121 -2.88 7.10 6.87
N GLY A 122 -2.88 7.25 5.53
CA GLY A 122 -3.41 6.22 4.62
C GLY A 122 -2.61 4.93 4.72
N GLY A 123 -3.31 3.80 4.76
CA GLY A 123 -2.70 2.47 4.77
C GLY A 123 -2.29 1.94 6.15
N GLU A 124 -2.44 2.72 7.23
CA GLU A 124 -1.85 2.38 8.54
C GLU A 124 -2.29 1.03 9.13
N PHE A 125 -3.47 0.51 8.77
CA PHE A 125 -3.99 -0.76 9.28
C PHE A 125 -3.10 -1.95 8.95
N ILE A 126 -2.33 -1.90 7.84
CA ILE A 126 -1.41 -2.99 7.49
C ILE A 126 -0.37 -3.24 8.58
N TRP A 127 -0.01 -2.21 9.36
CA TRP A 127 1.01 -2.32 10.39
C TRP A 127 0.53 -3.05 11.63
N GLN A 128 -0.77 -3.31 11.76
CA GLN A 128 -1.34 -4.15 12.81
C GLN A 128 -1.55 -5.61 12.38
N LEU A 129 -0.97 -6.02 11.24
CA LEU A 129 -0.90 -7.42 10.85
C LEU A 129 0.37 -8.05 11.44
N ALA A 130 0.25 -9.24 12.03
CA ALA A 130 1.40 -9.95 12.60
C ALA A 130 2.51 -10.23 11.56
N ASP A 131 2.10 -10.50 10.33
CA ASP A 131 2.91 -10.78 9.15
C ASP A 131 3.17 -9.52 8.29
N ALA A 132 3.03 -8.31 8.84
CA ALA A 132 3.25 -7.05 8.11
C ALA A 132 4.63 -6.96 7.41
N ARG A 133 5.61 -7.74 7.86
CA ARG A 133 6.97 -7.81 7.28
C ARG A 133 7.03 -8.58 5.96
N GLU A 134 6.07 -9.47 5.73
CA GLU A 134 5.97 -10.34 4.53
C GLU A 134 5.17 -9.67 3.41
N LEU A 135 4.53 -8.53 3.70
CA LEU A 135 3.76 -7.78 2.73
C LEU A 135 4.67 -7.27 1.60
N LEU A 136 4.15 -7.38 0.38
CA LEU A 136 4.83 -6.90 -0.81
C LEU A 136 4.24 -5.57 -1.26
N VAL A 137 5.09 -4.70 -1.78
CA VAL A 137 4.71 -3.43 -2.39
C VAL A 137 5.00 -3.51 -3.87
N ALA A 138 4.03 -3.12 -4.69
CA ALA A 138 4.20 -2.95 -6.12
C ALA A 138 3.75 -1.55 -6.55
N TRP A 139 4.30 -1.05 -7.65
CA TRP A 139 4.02 0.29 -8.16
C TRP A 139 3.84 0.29 -9.67
N LYS A 140 3.05 1.26 -10.14
CA LYS A 140 2.77 1.54 -11.54
C LYS A 140 2.94 3.04 -11.80
N PRO A 141 3.97 3.45 -12.56
CA PRO A 141 4.13 4.82 -13.01
C PRO A 141 2.99 5.24 -13.93
N VAL A 142 2.59 6.51 -13.84
CA VAL A 142 1.55 7.11 -14.69
C VAL A 142 1.90 8.55 -15.05
N PRO A 143 1.30 9.12 -16.12
CA PRO A 143 1.43 10.54 -16.41
C PRO A 143 0.97 11.42 -15.24
N SER A 144 1.66 12.54 -15.02
CA SER A 144 1.32 13.47 -13.95
C SER A 144 -0.12 13.97 -14.05
N GLY A 145 -0.84 13.98 -12.93
CA GLY A 145 -2.23 14.40 -12.85
C GLY A 145 -3.24 13.27 -13.10
N THR A 146 -2.79 12.08 -13.47
CA THR A 146 -3.67 10.92 -13.72
C THR A 146 -3.71 9.90 -12.57
N GLU A 147 -2.79 10.01 -11.60
CA GLU A 147 -2.63 9.05 -10.51
C GLU A 147 -3.86 8.93 -9.60
N ARG A 148 -4.58 10.04 -9.38
CA ARG A 148 -5.83 10.04 -8.60
C ARG A 148 -6.92 9.25 -9.32
N ARG A 149 -7.12 9.55 -10.60
CA ARG A 149 -8.15 8.87 -11.41
C ARG A 149 -7.89 7.36 -11.46
N LEU A 150 -6.63 6.96 -11.60
CA LEU A 150 -6.27 5.53 -11.58
C LEU A 150 -6.54 4.90 -10.21
N GLU A 151 -6.07 5.51 -9.12
CA GLU A 151 -6.33 5.03 -7.75
C GLU A 151 -7.83 4.84 -7.49
N GLU A 152 -8.65 5.86 -7.75
CA GLU A 152 -10.10 5.82 -7.58
C GLU A 152 -10.72 4.69 -8.42
N SER A 153 -10.32 4.55 -9.69
CA SER A 153 -10.82 3.48 -10.55
C SER A 153 -10.45 2.07 -10.06
N LEU A 154 -9.28 1.91 -9.42
CA LEU A 154 -8.83 0.64 -8.87
C LEU A 154 -9.55 0.31 -7.56
N ILE A 155 -9.80 1.30 -6.71
CA ILE A 155 -10.61 1.12 -5.49
C ILE A 155 -12.05 0.76 -5.85
N LEU A 156 -12.64 1.40 -6.86
CA LEU A 156 -13.97 1.06 -7.38
C LEU A 156 -14.00 -0.37 -7.94
N ALA A 157 -13.04 -0.73 -8.79
CA ALA A 157 -12.95 -2.10 -9.32
C ALA A 157 -12.75 -3.16 -8.22
N PHE A 158 -12.00 -2.83 -7.17
CA PHE A 158 -11.84 -3.69 -5.99
C PHE A 158 -13.18 -3.84 -5.27
N ARG A 159 -13.90 -2.75 -5.04
CA ARG A 159 -15.23 -2.76 -4.41
C ARG A 159 -16.25 -3.55 -5.23
N ASP A 160 -16.27 -3.41 -6.54
CA ASP A 160 -17.13 -4.20 -7.44
C ASP A 160 -16.87 -5.70 -7.31
N THR A 161 -15.61 -6.09 -7.03
CA THR A 161 -15.19 -7.48 -6.90
C THR A 161 -15.47 -8.05 -5.51
N TYR A 162 -15.15 -7.31 -4.46
CA TYR A 162 -15.10 -7.81 -3.07
C TYR A 162 -16.19 -7.23 -2.16
N GLY A 163 -17.03 -6.32 -2.66
CA GLY A 163 -18.11 -5.67 -1.91
C GLY A 163 -17.66 -4.60 -0.90
N LYS A 164 -16.36 -4.49 -0.63
CA LYS A 164 -15.72 -3.50 0.27
C LYS A 164 -14.52 -2.84 -0.42
N ILE A 165 -14.06 -1.70 0.08
CA ILE A 165 -12.76 -1.13 -0.32
C ILE A 165 -11.59 -1.95 0.29
N PRO A 166 -10.34 -1.81 -0.21
CA PRO A 166 -9.22 -2.55 0.34
C PRO A 166 -9.04 -2.30 1.85
N PHE A 167 -8.61 -3.32 2.57
CA PHE A 167 -8.52 -3.37 4.04
C PHE A 167 -8.02 -2.08 4.72
N ALA A 168 -6.96 -1.46 4.20
CA ALA A 168 -6.33 -0.29 4.79
C ALA A 168 -6.67 1.05 4.09
N ASN A 169 -7.57 1.03 3.11
CA ASN A 169 -8.19 2.24 2.57
C ASN A 169 -9.34 2.67 3.50
N ARG A 170 -9.48 3.98 3.73
CA ARG A 170 -10.52 4.54 4.64
C ARG A 170 -11.57 5.36 3.91
N GLN A 171 -11.29 5.71 2.66
CA GLN A 171 -12.17 6.43 1.74
C GLN A 171 -11.94 5.80 0.37
N GLY A 172 -13.01 5.72 -0.42
CA GLY A 172 -13.01 5.23 -1.79
C GLY A 172 -14.01 6.01 -2.62
#